data_AF-A0A662KTY1-F1
#
_entry.id   AF-A0A662KTY1-F1
#
_cell.length_a   1.000
_cell.length_b   1.000
_cell.length_c   1.000
_cell.angle_alpha   90.00
_cell.angle_beta   90.00
_cell.angle_gamma   90.00
#
_symmetry.space_group_name_H-M   'P 1'
#
loop_
_entity.id
_entity.type
_entity.pdbx_description
1 polymer ?
#
loop_
_entity_poly.entity_id
_entity_poly.type
_entity_poly.pdbx_seq_one_letter_code
_entity_poly.pdbx_strand_id
1 'polypeptide(L)'
;MIYKNGKKIKQDMGLACEPFSNNSSNNVAEYTALIKALEFIKGKLDGKIIIRGDSQLAIRQMQGVYSVNAPRIIPLYKKARELVKDLNVKFEWIPREDNGEADWLSHKAYEEYIDKHPEARRTVEKYCATEKQKELMDRLKIKYDKYISKREASRLISRKLA
;
A
#
# COMPACT_ATOMS: atom_id res chain seq x y z
N MET A 1 -6.80 7.02 -0.71
CA MET A 1 -7.32 8.17 -1.48
C MET A 1 -8.73 7.90 -1.98
N ILE A 2 -9.55 8.92 -2.20
CA ILE A 2 -10.98 8.76 -2.55
C ILE A 2 -11.39 9.85 -3.56
N TYR A 3 -12.12 9.43 -4.59
CA TYR A 3 -12.62 10.28 -5.67
C TYR A 3 -14.15 10.22 -5.77
N LYS A 4 -14.78 11.35 -6.09
CA LYS A 4 -16.21 11.47 -6.42
C LYS A 4 -16.35 12.32 -7.68
N ASN A 5 -17.02 11.82 -8.71
CA ASN A 5 -17.20 12.50 -10.01
C ASN A 5 -15.87 13.01 -10.60
N GLY A 6 -14.83 12.17 -10.58
CA GLY A 6 -13.48 12.51 -11.06
C GLY A 6 -12.69 13.45 -10.13
N LYS A 7 -13.32 14.08 -9.14
CA LYS A 7 -12.64 14.98 -8.19
C LYS A 7 -12.17 14.22 -6.96
N LYS A 8 -10.91 14.43 -6.55
CA LYS A 8 -10.39 13.90 -5.29
C LYS A 8 -11.06 14.60 -4.11
N ILE A 9 -11.65 13.83 -3.21
CA ILE A 9 -12.34 14.35 -2.01
C ILE A 9 -11.61 14.03 -0.71
N LYS A 10 -10.72 13.03 -0.73
CA LYS A 10 -9.88 12.69 0.41
C LYS A 10 -8.57 12.08 -0.05
N GLN A 11 -7.50 12.51 0.58
CA GLN A 11 -6.20 11.86 0.56
C GLN A 11 -5.76 11.67 2.01
N ASP A 12 -5.10 10.56 2.28
CA ASP A 12 -4.51 10.29 3.58
C ASP A 12 -3.36 9.31 3.43
N MET A 13 -2.45 9.35 4.37
CA MET A 13 -1.31 8.43 4.47
C MET A 13 -0.99 8.20 5.94
N GLY A 14 -0.41 7.05 6.25
CA GLY A 14 -0.04 6.72 7.62
C GLY A 14 0.45 5.30 7.75
N LEU A 15 0.92 4.96 8.95
CA LEU A 15 1.37 3.63 9.27
C LEU A 15 0.26 2.82 9.91
N ALA A 16 0.10 1.58 9.47
CA ALA A 16 -0.86 0.66 10.07
C ALA A 16 -0.40 0.13 11.44
N CYS A 17 0.91 0.09 11.66
CA CYS A 17 1.57 -0.31 12.90
C CYS A 17 3.01 0.19 12.85
N GLU A 18 3.71 0.10 13.98
CA GLU A 18 5.14 0.40 14.04
C GLU A 18 5.92 -0.49 13.05
N PRO A 19 6.71 0.11 12.14
CA PRO A 19 7.62 -0.61 11.26
C PRO A 19 8.53 -1.57 12.03
N PHE A 20 8.87 -2.71 11.41
CA PHE A 20 9.71 -3.77 11.99
C PHE A 20 9.13 -4.48 13.22
N SER A 21 7.95 -4.10 13.71
CA SER A 21 7.24 -4.88 14.73
C SER A 21 6.74 -6.22 14.17
N ASN A 22 6.51 -7.20 15.06
CA ASN A 22 5.92 -8.50 14.69
C ASN A 22 4.53 -8.38 14.05
N ASN A 23 3.84 -7.25 14.26
CA ASN A 23 2.54 -6.97 13.68
C ASN A 23 2.62 -6.33 12.28
N SER A 24 3.82 -5.92 11.86
CA SER A 24 4.07 -5.26 10.59
C SER A 24 4.08 -6.25 9.44
N SER A 25 3.10 -6.11 8.55
CA SER A 25 3.10 -6.81 7.26
C SER A 25 2.35 -5.99 6.22
N ASN A 26 2.74 -6.13 4.94
CA ASN A 26 2.08 -5.44 3.83
C ASN A 26 0.57 -5.68 3.86
N ASN A 27 0.13 -6.93 4.05
CA ASN A 27 -1.30 -7.25 4.09
C ASN A 27 -2.06 -6.52 5.23
N VAL A 28 -1.43 -6.31 6.38
CA VAL A 28 -2.01 -5.51 7.47
C VAL A 28 -2.13 -4.04 7.07
N ALA A 29 -1.12 -3.50 6.37
CA ALA A 29 -1.16 -2.14 5.83
C ALA A 29 -2.29 -1.97 4.79
N GLU A 30 -2.40 -2.90 3.84
CA GLU A 30 -3.43 -2.89 2.79
C GLU A 30 -4.85 -2.92 3.38
N TYR A 31 -5.10 -3.82 4.32
CA TYR A 31 -6.40 -3.90 4.98
C TYR A 31 -6.69 -2.66 5.83
N THR A 32 -5.69 -2.12 6.51
CA THR A 32 -5.86 -0.88 7.29
C THR A 32 -6.21 0.29 6.38
N ALA A 33 -5.53 0.44 5.24
CA ALA A 33 -5.82 1.47 4.25
C ALA A 33 -7.25 1.32 3.68
N LEU A 34 -7.66 0.09 3.36
CA LEU A 34 -9.03 -0.22 2.94
C LEU A 34 -10.05 0.18 4.01
N ILE A 35 -9.86 -0.24 5.26
CA ILE A 35 -10.75 0.08 6.38
C ILE A 35 -10.88 1.59 6.55
N LYS A 36 -9.76 2.34 6.50
CA LYS A 36 -9.79 3.80 6.62
C LYS A 36 -10.56 4.46 5.47
N ALA A 37 -10.43 3.95 4.25
CA ALA A 37 -11.23 4.42 3.13
C ALA A 37 -12.72 4.13 3.35
N LEU A 38 -13.06 2.92 3.79
CA LEU A 38 -14.43 2.51 4.07
C LEU A 38 -15.08 3.31 5.22
N GLU A 39 -14.36 3.55 6.31
CA GLU A 39 -14.79 4.41 7.42
C GLU A 39 -15.09 5.83 6.94
N PHE A 40 -14.30 6.36 6.00
CA PHE A 40 -14.53 7.70 5.48
C PHE A 40 -15.79 7.77 4.59
N ILE A 41 -16.01 6.79 3.71
CA ILE A 41 -17.12 6.84 2.75
C ILE A 41 -18.47 6.45 3.37
N LYS A 42 -18.47 5.64 4.43
CA LYS A 42 -19.69 5.21 5.11
C LYS A 42 -20.49 6.42 5.59
N GLY A 43 -21.74 6.53 5.13
CA GLY A 43 -22.64 7.66 5.44
C GLY A 43 -22.29 8.99 4.73
N LYS A 44 -21.31 9.02 3.83
CA LYS A 44 -20.93 10.23 3.06
C LYS A 44 -21.08 10.07 1.55
N LEU A 45 -20.93 8.85 1.06
CA LEU A 45 -21.04 8.52 -0.36
C LEU A 45 -22.14 7.49 -0.55
N ASP A 46 -22.97 7.73 -1.56
CA ASP A 46 -24.05 6.85 -1.99
C ASP A 46 -23.80 6.37 -3.43
N GLY A 47 -24.53 5.33 -3.82
CA GLY A 47 -24.45 4.75 -5.16
C GLY A 47 -23.33 3.73 -5.31
N LYS A 48 -22.95 3.45 -6.57
CA LYS A 48 -21.95 2.43 -6.89
C LYS A 48 -20.54 2.93 -6.57
N ILE A 49 -19.86 2.24 -5.68
CA ILE A 49 -18.49 2.52 -5.25
C ILE A 49 -17.57 1.47 -5.86
N ILE A 50 -16.47 1.91 -6.47
CA ILE A 50 -15.43 1.01 -6.99
C ILE A 50 -14.20 1.17 -6.11
N ILE A 51 -13.76 0.08 -5.49
CA ILE A 51 -12.54 0.01 -4.69
C ILE A 51 -11.47 -0.70 -5.53
N ARG A 52 -10.38 0.02 -5.78
CA ARG A 52 -9.22 -0.46 -6.54
C ARG A 52 -8.01 -0.60 -5.64
N GLY A 53 -7.20 -1.62 -5.88
CA GLY A 53 -5.91 -1.80 -5.23
C GLY A 53 -5.07 -2.87 -5.94
N ASP A 54 -3.75 -2.82 -5.74
CA ASP A 54 -2.80 -3.78 -6.31
C ASP A 54 -2.54 -5.00 -5.41
N SER A 55 -3.06 -4.98 -4.18
CA SER A 55 -3.06 -6.15 -3.30
C SER A 55 -4.05 -7.22 -3.77
N GLN A 56 -3.57 -8.15 -4.59
CA GLN A 56 -4.37 -9.29 -5.06
C GLN A 56 -4.98 -10.06 -3.89
N LEU A 57 -4.25 -10.26 -2.79
CA LEU A 57 -4.77 -10.95 -1.61
C LEU A 57 -5.99 -10.24 -1.02
N ALA A 58 -5.85 -8.95 -0.68
CA ALA A 58 -6.94 -8.21 -0.03
C ALA A 58 -8.16 -8.09 -0.95
N ILE A 59 -7.96 -7.78 -2.23
CA ILE A 59 -9.05 -7.69 -3.21
C ILE A 59 -9.77 -9.03 -3.36
N ARG A 60 -9.04 -10.14 -3.57
CA ARG A 60 -9.65 -11.46 -3.77
C ARG A 60 -10.36 -11.99 -2.52
N GLN A 61 -9.84 -11.68 -1.34
CA GLN A 61 -10.53 -12.00 -0.08
C GLN A 61 -11.82 -11.21 0.07
N MET A 62 -11.81 -9.89 -0.22
CA MET A 62 -13.03 -9.07 -0.17
C MET A 62 -14.07 -9.44 -1.22
N GLN A 63 -13.64 -9.98 -2.37
CA GLN A 63 -14.51 -10.62 -3.37
C GLN A 63 -15.06 -11.99 -2.95
N GLY A 64 -14.58 -12.57 -1.84
CA GLY A 64 -14.95 -13.92 -1.41
C GLY A 64 -14.28 -15.06 -2.19
N VAL A 65 -13.29 -14.76 -3.02
CA VAL A 65 -12.57 -15.75 -3.84
C VAL A 65 -11.49 -16.47 -3.04
N TYR A 66 -10.81 -15.76 -2.14
CA TYR A 66 -9.75 -16.33 -1.30
C TYR A 66 -10.22 -16.48 0.16
N SER A 67 -9.85 -17.60 0.78
CA SER A 67 -10.04 -17.82 2.21
C SER A 67 -9.18 -16.87 3.05
N VAL A 68 -9.66 -16.57 4.26
CA VAL A 68 -8.97 -15.69 5.22
C VAL A 68 -8.56 -16.51 6.44
N ASN A 69 -7.31 -16.99 6.45
CA ASN A 69 -6.82 -17.91 7.48
C ASN A 69 -5.79 -17.28 8.43
N ALA A 70 -5.15 -16.17 8.04
CA ALA A 70 -4.11 -15.55 8.85
C ALA A 70 -4.73 -14.86 10.08
N PRO A 71 -4.36 -15.22 11.33
CA PRO A 71 -4.96 -14.67 12.55
C PRO A 71 -4.97 -13.15 12.62
N ARG A 72 -3.91 -12.50 12.13
CA ARG A 72 -3.80 -11.03 12.07
C ARG A 72 -4.70 -10.36 11.03
N ILE A 73 -5.12 -11.09 9.99
CA ILE A 73 -5.97 -10.56 8.90
C ILE A 73 -7.45 -10.78 9.19
N ILE A 74 -7.82 -11.88 9.86
CA ILE A 74 -9.20 -12.21 10.22
C ILE A 74 -9.96 -11.03 10.85
N PRO A 75 -9.46 -10.33 11.90
CA PRO A 75 -10.19 -9.20 12.48
C PRO A 75 -10.35 -8.03 11.51
N LEU A 76 -9.32 -7.74 10.69
CA LEU A 76 -9.36 -6.67 9.71
C LEU A 76 -10.37 -6.97 8.58
N TYR A 77 -10.37 -8.20 8.08
CA TYR A 77 -11.33 -8.68 7.11
C TYR A 77 -12.76 -8.57 7.64
N LYS A 78 -13.02 -9.06 8.87
CA LYS A 78 -14.35 -8.96 9.50
C LYS A 78 -14.81 -7.50 9.59
N LYS A 79 -13.94 -6.59 10.03
CA LYS A 79 -14.25 -5.16 10.10
C LYS A 79 -14.54 -4.57 8.71
N ALA A 80 -13.72 -4.87 7.71
CA ALA A 80 -13.94 -4.40 6.34
C ALA A 80 -15.27 -4.92 5.76
N ARG A 81 -15.61 -6.19 6.00
CA ARG A 81 -16.90 -6.78 5.60
C ARG A 81 -18.09 -6.11 6.24
N GLU A 82 -17.99 -5.79 7.54
CA GLU A 82 -19.05 -5.06 8.24
C GLU A 82 -19.23 -3.64 7.70
N LEU A 83 -18.14 -2.96 7.37
CA LEU A 83 -18.20 -1.60 6.82
C LEU A 83 -18.84 -1.54 5.43
N VAL A 84 -18.71 -2.59 4.60
CA VAL A 84 -19.32 -2.63 3.26
C VAL A 84 -20.73 -3.19 3.20
N LYS A 85 -21.27 -3.70 4.32
CA LYS A 85 -22.56 -4.41 4.35
C LYS A 85 -23.71 -3.61 3.71
N ASP A 86 -23.73 -2.30 3.94
CA ASP A 86 -24.77 -1.39 3.48
C ASP A 86 -24.34 -0.55 2.26
N LEU A 87 -23.21 -0.89 1.63
CA LEU A 87 -22.64 -0.15 0.51
C LEU A 87 -22.69 -0.98 -0.78
N ASN A 88 -23.05 -0.35 -1.90
CA ASN A 88 -22.94 -0.97 -3.23
C ASN A 88 -21.49 -0.90 -3.73
N VAL A 89 -20.64 -1.81 -3.26
CA VAL A 89 -19.19 -1.83 -3.54
C VAL A 89 -18.81 -2.91 -4.55
N LYS A 90 -17.99 -2.54 -5.54
CA LYS A 90 -17.26 -3.47 -6.40
C LYS A 90 -15.76 -3.39 -6.09
N PHE A 91 -15.13 -4.53 -5.84
CA PHE A 91 -13.68 -4.63 -5.70
C PHE A 91 -13.03 -4.99 -7.04
N GLU A 92 -12.00 -4.25 -7.42
CA GLU A 92 -11.24 -4.45 -8.66
C GLU A 92 -9.75 -4.50 -8.33
N TRP A 93 -9.07 -5.55 -8.77
CA TRP A 93 -7.62 -5.58 -8.71
C TRP A 93 -7.08 -4.79 -9.90
N ILE A 94 -6.07 -3.97 -9.65
CA ILE A 94 -5.35 -3.25 -10.70
C ILE A 94 -3.86 -3.57 -10.63
N PRO A 95 -3.13 -3.54 -11.75
CA PRO A 95 -1.68 -3.61 -11.75
C PRO A 95 -1.06 -2.50 -10.88
N ARG A 96 0.13 -2.75 -10.33
CA ARG A 96 0.82 -1.79 -9.44
C ARG A 96 1.16 -0.49 -10.14
N GLU A 97 1.51 -0.55 -11.41
CA GLU A 97 1.76 0.61 -12.28
C GLU A 97 0.56 1.56 -12.38
N ASP A 98 -0.66 1.05 -12.20
CA ASP A 98 -1.88 1.85 -12.22
C ASP A 98 -2.28 2.36 -10.82
N ASN A 99 -1.60 1.88 -9.76
CA ASN A 99 -1.85 2.26 -8.36
C ASN A 99 -0.79 3.24 -7.80
N GLY A 100 -0.05 3.92 -8.68
CA GLY A 100 1.14 4.70 -8.31
C GLY A 100 0.90 5.79 -7.26
N GLU A 101 -0.29 6.37 -7.19
CA GLU A 101 -0.56 7.40 -6.18
C GLU A 101 -0.76 6.82 -4.76
N ALA A 102 -1.40 5.67 -4.63
CA ALA A 102 -1.53 4.99 -3.34
C ALA A 102 -0.19 4.40 -2.88
N ASP A 103 0.61 3.90 -3.83
CA ASP A 103 1.99 3.44 -3.60
C ASP A 103 2.85 4.59 -3.07
N TRP A 104 2.82 5.75 -3.74
CA TRP A 104 3.55 6.95 -3.30
C TRP A 104 3.16 7.39 -1.89
N LEU A 105 1.87 7.40 -1.54
CA LEU A 105 1.40 7.75 -0.19
C LEU A 105 1.95 6.78 0.87
N SER A 106 1.99 5.49 0.53
CA SER A 106 2.47 4.45 1.43
C SER A 106 3.98 4.58 1.67
N HIS A 107 4.76 4.79 0.60
CA HIS A 107 6.20 5.05 0.74
C HIS A 107 6.47 6.35 1.49
N LYS A 108 5.74 7.43 1.20
CA LYS A 108 5.93 8.70 1.91
C LYS A 108 5.70 8.56 3.42
N ALA A 109 4.65 7.85 3.85
CA ALA A 109 4.41 7.60 5.27
C ALA A 109 5.54 6.78 5.92
N TYR A 110 6.09 5.81 5.18
CA TYR A 110 7.22 5.00 5.63
C TYR A 110 8.52 5.81 5.73
N GLU A 111 8.83 6.63 4.72
CA GLU A 111 9.98 7.52 4.71
C GLU A 111 9.92 8.54 5.86
N GLU A 112 8.76 9.18 6.07
CA GLU A 112 8.58 10.14 7.16
C GLU A 112 8.81 9.50 8.55
N TYR A 113 8.42 8.23 8.71
CA TYR A 113 8.71 7.51 9.95
C TYR A 113 10.21 7.26 10.09
N ILE A 114 10.87 6.69 9.07
CA ILE A 114 12.31 6.41 9.12
C ILE A 114 13.12 7.68 9.40
N ASP A 115 12.73 8.80 8.80
CA ASP A 115 13.42 10.07 8.97
C ASP A 115 13.35 10.61 10.40
N LYS A 116 12.30 10.27 11.14
CA LYS A 116 12.08 10.67 12.54
C LYS A 116 12.67 9.68 13.55
N HIS A 117 13.09 8.50 13.11
CA HIS A 117 13.49 7.38 13.98
C HIS A 117 14.90 6.87 13.60
N PRO A 118 15.98 7.43 14.18
CA PRO A 118 17.36 7.07 13.84
C PRO A 118 17.69 5.58 13.97
N GLU A 119 17.08 4.87 14.91
CA GLU A 119 17.16 3.42 15.09
C GLU A 119 16.54 2.64 13.93
N ALA A 120 15.39 3.08 13.42
CA ALA A 120 14.77 2.52 12.22
C ALA A 120 15.64 2.78 11.00
N ARG A 121 16.17 4.01 10.85
CA ARG A 121 17.07 4.37 9.75
C ARG A 121 18.30 3.46 9.68
N ARG A 122 19.00 3.27 10.82
CA ARG A 122 20.15 2.36 10.90
C ARG A 122 19.82 0.92 10.51
N THR A 123 18.58 0.49 10.71
CA THR A 123 18.12 -0.85 10.31
C THR A 123 17.88 -0.91 8.80
N VAL A 124 17.18 0.08 8.25
CA VAL A 124 16.82 0.16 6.83
C VAL A 124 18.03 0.30 5.93
N GLU A 125 18.99 1.16 6.31
CA GLU A 125 20.20 1.45 5.51
C GLU A 125 21.01 0.19 5.19
N LYS A 126 20.99 -0.83 6.06
CA LYS A 126 21.66 -2.13 5.82
C LYS A 126 21.13 -2.86 4.59
N TYR A 127 19.86 -2.64 4.27
CA TYR A 127 19.12 -3.30 3.19
C TYR A 127 18.90 -2.39 1.97
N CYS A 128 19.24 -1.10 2.06
CA CYS A 128 19.12 -0.16 0.96
C CYS A 128 20.06 -0.49 -0.20
N ALA A 129 19.64 -0.08 -1.40
CA ALA A 129 20.41 -0.22 -2.62
C ALA A 129 21.85 0.33 -2.45
N THR A 130 22.82 -0.38 -3.04
CA THR A 130 24.21 0.07 -3.03
C THR A 130 24.38 1.30 -3.91
N GLU A 131 25.45 2.07 -3.69
CA GLU A 131 25.76 3.23 -4.55
C GLU A 131 25.88 2.84 -6.02
N LYS A 132 26.52 1.70 -6.32
CA LYS A 132 26.58 1.14 -7.68
C LYS A 132 25.19 0.87 -8.28
N GLN A 133 24.24 0.39 -7.47
CA GLN A 133 22.87 0.19 -7.93
C GLN A 133 22.19 1.53 -8.21
N LYS A 134 22.31 2.51 -7.31
CA LYS A 134 21.73 3.85 -7.46
C LYS A 134 22.28 4.57 -8.70
N GLU A 135 23.60 4.60 -8.87
CA GLU A 135 24.25 5.17 -10.06
C GLU A 135 23.74 4.54 -11.36
N LEU A 136 23.54 3.21 -11.37
CA LEU A 136 22.98 2.53 -12.54
C LEU A 136 21.50 2.90 -12.75
N MET A 137 20.71 3.02 -11.69
CA MET A 137 19.33 3.48 -11.77
C MET A 137 19.22 4.90 -12.31
N ASP A 138 20.08 5.81 -11.86
CA ASP A 138 20.17 7.19 -12.35
C ASP A 138 20.51 7.24 -13.84
N ARG A 139 21.52 6.48 -14.27
CA ARG A 139 21.88 6.35 -15.69
C ARG A 139 20.72 5.83 -16.54
N LEU A 140 19.94 4.90 -16.01
CA LEU A 140 18.76 4.33 -16.66
C LEU A 140 17.50 5.21 -16.52
N LYS A 141 17.61 6.36 -15.85
CA LYS A 141 16.51 7.30 -15.55
C LYS A 141 15.34 6.62 -14.83
N ILE A 142 15.66 5.69 -13.93
CA ILE A 142 14.68 5.02 -13.08
C ILE A 142 14.47 5.89 -11.84
N LYS A 143 13.23 6.31 -11.58
CA LYS A 143 12.88 6.96 -10.31
C LYS A 143 12.78 5.90 -9.20
N TYR A 144 13.26 6.23 -8.01
CA TYR A 144 13.23 5.33 -6.86
C TYR A 144 13.03 6.09 -5.55
N ASP A 145 12.49 5.39 -4.55
CA ASP A 145 12.28 5.92 -3.21
C ASP A 145 13.62 6.06 -2.46
N LYS A 146 13.69 7.00 -1.51
CA LYS A 146 14.92 7.34 -0.77
C LYS A 146 15.55 6.12 -0.11
N TYR A 147 14.71 5.22 0.39
CA TYR A 147 15.11 3.99 1.10
C TYR A 147 14.90 2.72 0.27
N ILE A 148 14.94 2.79 -1.06
CA ILE A 148 14.78 1.62 -1.93
C ILE A 148 15.70 0.46 -1.53
N SER A 149 15.14 -0.75 -1.43
CA SER A 149 15.91 -1.95 -1.07
C SER A 149 16.81 -2.45 -2.21
N LYS A 150 17.90 -3.15 -1.88
CA LYS A 150 18.79 -3.80 -2.88
C LYS A 150 18.02 -4.69 -3.84
N ARG A 151 17.04 -5.43 -3.32
CA ARG A 151 16.20 -6.35 -4.11
C ARG A 151 15.34 -5.59 -5.11
N GLU A 152 14.70 -4.52 -4.65
CA GLU A 152 13.81 -3.72 -5.49
C GLU A 152 14.59 -2.95 -6.56
N ALA A 153 15.75 -2.39 -6.19
CA ALA A 153 16.66 -1.78 -7.15
C ALA A 153 17.06 -2.77 -8.26
N SER A 154 17.51 -3.98 -7.91
CA SER A 154 17.83 -5.02 -8.89
C SER A 154 16.65 -5.36 -9.78
N ARG A 155 15.44 -5.49 -9.21
CA ARG A 155 14.22 -5.78 -9.98
C ARG A 155 13.93 -4.70 -11.03
N LEU A 156 14.01 -3.43 -10.63
CA LEU A 156 13.76 -2.29 -11.52
C LEU A 156 14.83 -2.17 -12.61
N ILE A 157 16.10 -2.35 -12.25
CA ILE A 157 17.21 -2.38 -13.21
C ILE A 157 16.98 -3.48 -14.25
N SER A 158 16.73 -4.71 -13.81
CA SER A 158 16.50 -5.84 -14.72
C SER A 158 15.30 -5.60 -15.64
N ARG A 159 14.20 -5.03 -15.13
CA ARG A 159 13.02 -4.71 -15.95
C ARG A 159 13.31 -3.65 -17.01
N LYS A 160 14.24 -2.73 -16.76
CA LYS A 160 14.58 -1.64 -17.68
C LYS A 160 15.56 -2.06 -18.78
N LEU A 161 16.36 -3.10 -18.51
CA LEU A 161 17.35 -3.65 -19.43
C LEU A 161 16.82 -4.81 -20.28
N ALA A 162 15.66 -5.37 -19.92
CA ALA A 162 14.92 -6.34 -20.74
C ALA A 162 14.15 -5.63 -21.85
#